data_AF-A0A518EP19-F1
#
_entry.id   AF-A0A518EP19-F1
#
_cell.length_a   1.000
_cell.length_b   1.000
_cell.length_c   1.000
_cell.angle_alpha   90.00
_cell.angle_beta   90.00
_cell.angle_gamma   90.00
#
_symmetry.space_group_name_H-M   'P 1'
#
loop_
_entity.id
_entity.type
_entity.pdbx_description
1 polymer ?
#
loop_
_entity_poly.entity_id
_entity_poly.type
_entity_poly.pdbx_seq_one_letter_code
_entity_poly.pdbx_strand_id
1 'polypeptide(L)'
;MAYAASVSTNRRFLGWNGPLLERAARAMVQGVDDPMGLAHVLVAVPGARAGRTLLSFLAAAARERGWKGFFPPRVLTQGRLVDELLRTTEPSADRSGECRRGVEGCGHGEQESHGERIDRG
;
A
#
# COMPACT_ATOMS: atom_id res chain seq x y z
N MET A 1 -27.81 -10.14 -18.97
CA MET A 1 -27.04 -11.40 -19.04
C MET A 1 -25.66 -11.14 -18.47
N ALA A 2 -25.35 -11.65 -17.28
CA ALA A 2 -24.02 -11.51 -16.68
C ALA A 2 -23.17 -12.73 -17.07
N TYR A 3 -22.13 -12.49 -17.87
CA TYR A 3 -21.14 -13.50 -18.20
C TYR A 3 -20.24 -13.67 -16.96
N ALA A 4 -20.28 -14.84 -16.32
CA ALA A 4 -19.31 -15.16 -15.28
C ALA A 4 -17.94 -15.29 -15.96
N ALA A 5 -17.13 -14.23 -15.90
CA ALA A 5 -15.76 -14.27 -16.37
C ALA A 5 -15.04 -15.41 -15.64
N SER A 6 -14.58 -16.41 -16.38
CA SER A 6 -13.79 -17.50 -15.81
C SER A 6 -12.46 -16.91 -15.32
N VAL A 7 -12.28 -16.82 -14.00
CA VAL A 7 -11.00 -16.41 -13.41
C VAL A 7 -10.03 -17.58 -13.47
N SER A 8 -9.08 -17.54 -14.40
CA SER A 8 -7.97 -18.50 -14.44
C SER A 8 -6.93 -18.10 -13.39
N THR A 9 -6.82 -18.88 -12.31
CA THR A 9 -5.79 -18.66 -11.27
C THR A 9 -4.52 -19.42 -11.63
N ASN A 10 -3.43 -18.70 -11.92
CA ASN A 10 -2.11 -19.31 -12.17
C ASN A 10 -1.24 -19.27 -10.90
N ARG A 11 -1.14 -20.40 -10.20
CA ARG A 11 -0.25 -20.55 -9.04
C ARG A 11 1.08 -21.13 -9.49
N ARG A 12 2.15 -20.35 -9.41
CA ARG A 12 3.51 -20.80 -9.71
C ARG A 12 4.36 -20.85 -8.44
N PHE A 13 4.97 -22.01 -8.17
CA PHE A 13 5.98 -22.11 -7.13
C PHE A 13 7.29 -21.48 -7.60
N LEU A 14 7.84 -20.57 -6.82
CA LEU A 14 9.08 -19.90 -7.20
C LEU A 14 10.32 -20.70 -6.84
N GLY A 15 10.30 -21.65 -5.89
CA GLY A 15 11.51 -22.35 -5.39
C GLY A 15 11.89 -21.96 -3.94
N TRP A 16 12.92 -22.59 -3.38
CA TRP A 16 13.42 -22.31 -2.03
C TRP A 16 14.76 -21.56 -1.96
N ASN A 17 15.41 -21.33 -3.09
CA ASN A 17 16.78 -20.80 -3.13
C ASN A 17 16.80 -19.27 -3.00
N GLY A 18 16.77 -18.78 -1.77
CA GLY A 18 16.92 -17.36 -1.44
C GLY A 18 15.62 -16.63 -1.12
N PRO A 19 15.68 -15.29 -0.91
CA PRO A 19 14.53 -14.50 -0.48
C PRO A 19 13.38 -14.53 -1.48
N LEU A 20 12.16 -14.83 -1.01
CA LEU A 20 10.97 -14.96 -1.85
C LEU A 20 10.69 -13.68 -2.69
N LEU A 21 10.81 -12.50 -2.07
CA LEU A 21 10.47 -11.23 -2.71
C LEU A 21 11.44 -10.86 -3.84
N GLU A 22 12.73 -11.17 -3.70
CA GLU A 22 13.72 -10.96 -4.75
C GLU A 22 13.38 -11.79 -5.99
N ARG A 23 13.03 -13.05 -5.76
CA ARG A 23 12.72 -14.01 -6.83
C ARG A 23 11.39 -13.68 -7.49
N ALA A 24 10.41 -13.22 -6.72
CA ALA A 24 9.15 -12.70 -7.25
C ALA A 24 9.39 -11.46 -8.13
N ALA A 25 10.22 -10.51 -7.69
CA ALA A 25 10.55 -9.33 -8.47
C ALA A 25 11.22 -9.68 -9.80
N ARG A 26 12.24 -10.56 -9.77
CA ARG A 26 12.88 -11.05 -11.00
C ARG A 26 11.88 -11.73 -11.93
N ALA A 27 11.02 -12.59 -11.37
CA ALA A 27 10.01 -13.30 -12.14
C ALA A 27 8.97 -12.36 -12.79
N MET A 28 8.61 -11.25 -12.13
CA MET A 28 7.73 -10.22 -12.68
C MET A 28 8.41 -9.47 -13.82
N VAL A 29 9.64 -8.98 -13.61
CA VAL A 29 10.40 -8.22 -14.62
C VAL A 29 10.73 -9.07 -15.85
N GLN A 30 10.99 -10.36 -15.68
CA GLN A 30 11.21 -11.29 -16.80
C GLN A 30 9.93 -11.65 -17.56
N GLY A 31 8.76 -11.50 -16.91
CA GLY A 31 7.46 -11.81 -17.51
C GLY A 31 6.84 -10.67 -18.31
N VAL A 32 7.52 -9.53 -18.41
CA VAL A 32 7.09 -8.37 -19.20
C VAL A 32 8.17 -7.98 -20.21
N ASP A 33 7.74 -7.54 -21.39
CA ASP A 33 8.65 -7.22 -22.49
C ASP A 33 9.23 -5.80 -22.35
N ASP A 34 8.44 -4.86 -21.84
CA ASP A 34 8.79 -3.44 -21.75
C ASP A 34 8.65 -2.87 -20.32
N PRO A 35 9.29 -1.72 -20.04
CA PRO A 35 9.28 -1.11 -18.70
C PRO A 35 7.91 -0.62 -18.20
N MET A 36 6.91 -0.52 -19.08
CA MET A 36 5.55 -0.10 -18.77
C MET A 36 4.63 -1.28 -18.45
N GLY A 37 5.04 -2.52 -18.76
CA GLY A 37 4.25 -3.73 -18.54
C GLY A 37 3.81 -3.96 -17.08
N LEU A 38 4.52 -3.38 -16.11
CA LEU A 38 4.15 -3.48 -14.68
C LEU A 38 3.20 -2.37 -14.20
N ALA A 39 2.98 -1.31 -14.98
CA ALA A 39 2.20 -0.13 -14.55
C ALA A 39 0.75 -0.47 -14.17
N HIS A 40 0.18 -1.47 -14.84
CA HIS A 40 -1.21 -1.90 -14.65
C HIS A 40 -1.33 -3.12 -13.74
N VAL A 41 -0.23 -3.57 -13.13
CA VAL A 41 -0.22 -4.74 -12.26
C VAL A 41 -0.52 -4.31 -10.82
N LEU A 42 -1.47 -5.01 -10.20
CA LEU A 42 -1.79 -4.89 -8.78
C LEU A 42 -1.14 -6.05 -8.02
N VAL A 43 -0.34 -5.74 -7.00
CA VAL A 43 0.37 -6.74 -6.20
C VAL A 43 -0.06 -6.64 -4.74
N ALA A 44 -0.65 -7.73 -4.23
CA ALA A 44 -0.98 -7.85 -2.82
C ALA A 44 0.14 -8.56 -2.04
N VAL A 45 0.57 -7.95 -0.94
CA VAL A 45 1.61 -8.49 -0.05
C VAL A 45 1.10 -8.64 1.39
N PRO A 46 1.71 -9.49 2.23
CA PRO A 46 1.28 -9.68 3.62
C PRO A 46 1.37 -8.42 4.49
N GLY A 47 2.20 -7.44 4.12
CA GLY A 47 2.34 -6.20 4.91
C GLY A 47 3.18 -5.12 4.22
N ALA A 48 3.15 -3.91 4.79
CA ALA A 48 3.80 -2.73 4.22
C ALA A 48 5.31 -2.91 4.03
N ARG A 49 5.99 -3.57 4.98
CA ARG A 49 7.43 -3.86 4.87
C ARG A 49 7.74 -4.74 3.66
N ALA A 50 6.96 -5.81 3.47
CA ALA A 50 7.12 -6.69 2.30
C ALA A 50 6.92 -5.92 0.99
N GLY A 51 5.96 -4.98 0.96
CA GLY A 51 5.73 -4.15 -0.22
C GLY A 51 6.90 -3.21 -0.53
N ARG A 52 7.44 -2.53 0.49
CA ARG A 52 8.64 -1.69 0.34
C ARG A 52 9.83 -2.51 -0.15
N THR A 53 10.06 -3.68 0.45
CA THR A 53 11.14 -4.59 0.06
C THR A 53 10.96 -5.10 -1.37
N LEU A 54 9.74 -5.43 -1.78
CA LEU A 54 9.44 -5.85 -3.16
C LEU A 54 9.80 -4.75 -4.16
N LEU A 55 9.42 -3.49 -3.90
CA LEU A 55 9.74 -2.37 -4.78
C LEU A 55 11.26 -2.16 -4.92
N SER A 56 12.03 -2.33 -3.83
CA SER A 56 13.49 -2.30 -3.90
C SER A 56 14.06 -3.40 -4.79
N PHE A 57 13.55 -4.63 -4.67
CA PHE A 57 13.97 -5.73 -5.54
C PHE A 57 13.54 -5.56 -6.99
N LEU A 58 12.37 -4.96 -7.26
CA LEU A 58 11.92 -4.62 -8.61
C LEU A 58 12.86 -3.60 -9.26
N ALA A 59 13.27 -2.57 -8.52
CA ALA A 59 14.23 -1.58 -9.01
C ALA A 59 15.59 -2.23 -9.33
N ALA A 60 16.07 -3.15 -8.48
CA ALA A 60 17.29 -3.90 -8.75
C ALA A 60 17.16 -4.80 -9.99
N ALA A 61 16.07 -5.57 -10.09
CA ALA A 61 15.83 -6.48 -11.22
C ALA A 61 15.64 -5.73 -12.55
N ALA A 62 14.97 -4.57 -12.54
CA ALA A 62 14.82 -3.71 -13.71
C ALA A 62 16.19 -3.20 -14.20
N ARG A 63 17.06 -2.78 -13.27
CA ARG A 63 18.43 -2.38 -13.60
C ARG A 63 19.27 -3.54 -14.13
N GLU A 64 19.17 -4.72 -13.53
CA GLU A 64 19.82 -5.95 -14.02
C GLU A 64 19.38 -6.29 -15.47
N ARG A 65 18.11 -6.03 -15.82
CA ARG A 65 17.57 -6.20 -17.20
C ARG A 65 18.03 -5.11 -18.17
N GLY A 66 18.71 -4.06 -17.71
CA GLY A 66 19.20 -2.96 -18.53
C GLY A 66 18.22 -1.79 -18.69
N TRP A 67 17.12 -1.78 -17.94
CA TRP A 67 16.19 -0.65 -17.97
C TRP A 67 16.73 0.53 -17.16
N LYS A 68 16.68 1.72 -17.77
CA LYS A 68 17.04 2.99 -17.09
C LYS A 68 16.00 3.43 -16.06
N GLY A 69 14.78 2.93 -16.19
CA GLY A 69 13.64 3.18 -15.32
C GLY A 69 12.49 2.27 -15.70
N PHE A 70 11.46 2.20 -14.85
CA PHE A 70 10.25 1.40 -15.08
C PHE A 70 9.06 2.04 -14.36
N PHE A 71 7.86 1.65 -14.74
CA PHE A 71 6.64 2.08 -14.06
C PHE A 71 6.28 1.03 -13.00
N PRO A 72 6.36 1.37 -11.71
CA PRO A 72 6.17 0.39 -10.66
C PRO A 72 4.71 -0.08 -10.60
N PRO A 73 4.47 -1.34 -10.21
CA PRO A 73 3.14 -1.83 -9.95
C PRO A 73 2.52 -1.15 -8.74
N ARG A 74 1.19 -1.15 -8.65
CA ARG A 74 0.50 -0.75 -7.43
C ARG A 74 0.64 -1.86 -6.39
N VAL A 75 1.34 -1.57 -5.29
CA VAL A 75 1.55 -2.53 -4.20
C VAL A 75 0.67 -2.18 -3.02
N LEU A 76 -0.09 -3.16 -2.54
CA LEU A 76 -1.02 -3.00 -1.42
C LEU A 76 -0.96 -4.20 -0.48
N THR A 77 -1.49 -4.05 0.73
CA THR A 77 -1.61 -5.18 1.65
C THR A 77 -2.84 -6.00 1.33
N GLN A 78 -2.86 -7.27 1.76
CA GLN A 78 -4.05 -8.14 1.58
C GLN A 78 -5.33 -7.51 2.14
N GLY A 79 -5.28 -6.87 3.32
CA GLY A 79 -6.44 -6.16 3.87
C GLY A 79 -6.91 -5.00 2.99
N ARG A 80 -5.97 -4.23 2.42
CA ARG A 80 -6.29 -3.14 1.47
C ARG A 80 -6.77 -3.64 0.11
N LEU A 81 -6.40 -4.86 -0.29
CA LEU A 81 -6.87 -5.44 -1.54
C LEU A 81 -8.39 -5.62 -1.51
N VAL A 82 -8.90 -6.10 -0.37
CA VAL A 82 -10.34 -6.31 -0.16
C VAL A 82 -11.07 -4.97 -0.26
N ASP A 83 -10.57 -3.93 0.40
CA ASP A 83 -11.11 -2.57 0.28
C ASP A 83 -11.13 -2.08 -1.17
N GLU A 84 -10.03 -2.29 -1.93
CA GLU A 84 -9.88 -1.81 -3.30
C GLU A 84 -10.84 -2.54 -4.27
N LEU A 85 -10.96 -3.86 -4.15
CA LEU A 85 -11.82 -4.65 -5.02
C LEU A 85 -13.31 -4.44 -4.70
N LEU A 86 -13.65 -4.29 -3.42
CA LEU A 86 -15.04 -4.08 -2.97
C LEU A 86 -15.53 -2.64 -3.16
N ARG A 87 -14.64 -1.66 -3.36
CA ARG A 87 -15.00 -0.25 -3.69
C ARG A 87 -15.72 -0.07 -5.03
N THR A 88 -16.01 -1.15 -5.77
CA THR A 88 -16.45 -1.07 -7.17
C THR A 88 -17.96 -1.26 -7.40
N THR A 89 -18.86 -1.28 -6.39
CA THR A 89 -20.31 -1.15 -6.70
C THR A 89 -21.21 -0.58 -5.61
N GLU A 90 -20.93 -0.71 -4.31
CA GLU A 90 -21.84 -0.19 -3.26
C GLU A 90 -21.06 0.30 -2.03
N PRO A 91 -21.59 1.28 -1.28
CA PRO A 91 -20.99 1.72 -0.02
C PRO A 91 -20.83 0.53 0.94
N SER A 92 -19.60 0.34 1.41
CA SER A 92 -19.25 -0.69 2.38
C SER A 92 -20.14 -0.55 3.62
N ALA A 93 -20.86 -1.63 3.97
CA ALA A 93 -21.72 -1.71 5.13
C ALA A 93 -20.94 -1.95 6.44
N ASP A 94 -19.79 -1.31 6.61
CA ASP A 94 -19.14 -1.25 7.92
C ASP A 94 -19.78 -0.15 8.77
N ARG A 95 -20.93 -0.49 9.36
CA ARG A 95 -21.46 0.18 10.55
C ARG A 95 -21.30 -0.78 11.72
N SER A 96 -20.16 -0.74 12.40
CA SER A 96 -20.01 -0.98 13.84
C SER A 96 -18.55 -0.74 14.29
N GLY A 97 -18.24 0.46 14.80
CA GLY A 97 -16.95 0.70 15.44
C GLY A 97 -16.54 2.15 15.60
N GLU A 98 -17.43 3.00 16.10
CA GLU A 98 -17.02 4.31 16.61
C GLU A 98 -16.07 4.12 17.80
N CYS A 99 -14.78 4.36 17.55
CA CYS A 99 -13.87 4.94 18.53
C CYS A 99 -13.13 6.08 17.83
N ARG A 100 -13.70 7.29 17.93
CA ARG A 100 -12.97 8.54 17.77
C ARG A 100 -11.83 8.54 18.79
N ARG A 101 -10.64 8.09 18.39
CA ARG A 101 -9.44 8.25 19.21
C ARG A 101 -8.93 9.66 18.97
N GLY A 102 -9.06 10.46 20.02
CA GLY A 102 -8.74 11.87 20.07
C GLY A 102 -7.37 12.20 19.52
N VAL A 103 -7.33 13.28 18.73
CA VAL A 103 -6.13 14.07 18.53
C VAL A 103 -6.16 15.13 19.64
N GLU A 104 -5.79 14.74 20.84
CA GLU A 104 -5.52 15.68 21.93
C GLU A 104 -4.10 15.41 22.42
N GLY A 105 -3.17 16.19 21.85
CA GLY A 105 -1.88 16.40 22.45
C GLY A 105 -2.08 17.18 23.74
N CYS A 106 -1.81 16.54 24.88
CA CYS A 106 -1.63 17.22 26.15
C CYS A 106 -0.38 18.10 26.06
N GLY A 107 -0.56 19.36 25.69
CA GLY A 107 0.40 20.43 25.88
C GLY A 107 -0.18 21.40 26.90
N HIS A 108 0.24 21.28 28.15
CA HIS A 108 0.02 22.28 29.20
C HIS A 108 0.60 23.63 28.77
N GLY A 109 -0.19 24.68 28.95
CA GLY A 109 0.19 26.06 28.66
C GLY A 109 -0.94 27.00 29.09
N GLU A 110 -1.15 27.06 30.40
CA GLU A 110 -2.02 28.02 31.08
C GLU A 110 -1.67 29.46 30.63
N GLN A 111 -2.65 30.18 30.11
CA GLN A 111 -2.64 31.64 30.06
C GLN A 111 -3.90 32.13 30.76
N GLU A 112 -3.82 32.22 32.09
CA GLU A 112 -4.69 33.07 32.88
C GLU A 112 -4.43 34.53 32.50
N SER A 113 -5.35 35.11 31.74
CA SER A 113 -5.46 36.56 31.59
C SER A 113 -6.36 37.07 32.72
N HIS A 114 -5.79 37.21 33.93
CA HIS A 114 -6.44 37.90 35.04
C HIS A 114 -6.28 39.42 34.82
N GLY A 115 -7.39 40.08 34.52
CA GLY A 115 -7.47 41.53 34.58
C GLY A 115 -7.56 41.99 36.04
N GLU A 116 -6.44 42.47 36.60
CA GLU A 116 -6.42 43.18 37.87
C GLU A 116 -6.32 44.69 37.59
N ARG A 117 -7.40 45.40 37.94
CA ARG A 117 -7.43 46.86 38.10
C ARG A 117 -6.49 47.23 39.25
N ILE A 118 -5.59 48.18 39.01
CA ILE A 118 -4.91 48.89 40.09
C ILE A 118 -5.40 50.34 40.08
N ASP A 119 -6.21 50.67 41.08
CA ASP A 119 -6.41 52.04 41.54
C ASP A 119 -5.12 52.55 42.18
N ARG A 120 -4.60 53.68 41.71
CA ARG A 120 -3.84 54.64 42.51
C ARG A 120 -4.21 56.04 42.03
N GLY A 121 -4.62 56.88 42.97
CA GLY A 121 -5.04 58.26 42.74
C GLY A 121 -3.91 59.25 42.53
#